data_AF-A0A3R9U2T8-F1
#
_entry.id   AF-A0A3R9U2T8-F1
#
_cell.length_a   1.000
_cell.length_b   1.000
_cell.length_c   1.000
_cell.angle_alpha   90.00
_cell.angle_beta   90.00
_cell.angle_gamma   90.00
#
_symmetry.space_group_name_H-M   'P 1'
#
loop_
_entity.id
_entity.type
_entity.pdbx_description
1 polymer ?
#
loop_
_entity_poly.entity_id
_entity_poly.type
_entity_poly.pdbx_seq_one_letter_code
_entity_poly.pdbx_strand_id
1 'polypeptide(L)'
;MSPAVLTLAPPASARAPMRSPIAFRCEATAHDLSGSREVLLATYRGRSPRLAARWLRAEAHRLARLLSPAPDALFLRDAPLTAAGPDVPRPDAALRAWAEDDRAYEHTLRSLATGRAFIFTVTDSDARYSLRVYPLPTRRPAPPQAPVPARCPPHSPAGTGRHRRPRGRRTFR
;
A
#
# COMPACT_ATOMS: atom_id res chain seq x y z
N MET A 1 -47.46 -39.61 -25.38
CA MET A 1 -47.54 -38.76 -24.17
C MET A 1 -46.12 -38.65 -23.61
N SER A 2 -45.49 -37.46 -23.68
CA SER A 2 -44.13 -37.21 -23.16
C SER A 2 -44.22 -36.37 -21.88
N PRO A 3 -43.42 -36.65 -20.84
CA PRO A 3 -43.40 -35.80 -19.65
C PRO A 3 -42.53 -34.57 -19.93
N ALA A 4 -43.08 -33.38 -19.66
CA ALA A 4 -42.35 -32.14 -19.67
C ALA A 4 -41.40 -32.10 -18.46
N VAL A 5 -40.09 -32.02 -18.70
CA VAL A 5 -39.09 -31.74 -17.67
C VAL A 5 -39.10 -30.25 -17.39
N LEU A 6 -39.62 -29.86 -16.22
CA LEU A 6 -39.50 -28.49 -15.71
C LEU A 6 -38.10 -28.29 -15.12
N THR A 7 -37.22 -27.65 -15.87
CA THR A 7 -35.93 -27.16 -15.35
C THR A 7 -36.16 -25.84 -14.60
N LEU A 8 -36.02 -25.86 -13.28
CA LEU A 8 -35.98 -24.64 -12.47
C LEU A 8 -34.73 -23.82 -12.84
N ALA A 9 -34.93 -22.59 -13.30
CA ALA A 9 -33.87 -21.62 -13.46
C ALA A 9 -33.33 -21.19 -12.07
N PRO A 10 -32.00 -21.13 -11.86
CA PRO A 10 -31.44 -20.67 -10.59
C PRO A 10 -31.69 -19.15 -10.42
N PRO A 11 -31.89 -18.66 -9.19
CA PRO A 11 -32.10 -17.25 -8.94
C PRO A 11 -30.85 -16.44 -9.30
N ALA A 12 -31.10 -15.29 -9.93
CA ALA A 12 -30.10 -14.30 -10.26
C ALA A 12 -29.34 -13.81 -9.02
N SER A 13 -28.03 -13.63 -9.20
CA SER A 13 -27.17 -12.76 -8.39
C SER A 13 -26.80 -13.24 -6.98
N ALA A 14 -26.11 -14.38 -6.89
CA ALA A 14 -25.00 -14.46 -5.94
C ALA A 14 -23.86 -13.58 -6.49
N ARG A 15 -23.92 -12.26 -6.23
CA ARG A 15 -22.76 -11.38 -6.45
C ARG A 15 -21.64 -11.96 -5.60
N ALA A 16 -20.66 -12.60 -6.25
CA ALA A 16 -19.42 -13.01 -5.62
C ALA A 16 -18.91 -11.83 -4.78
N PRO A 17 -18.48 -12.04 -3.52
CA PRO A 17 -18.00 -10.96 -2.70
C PRO A 17 -16.88 -10.27 -3.48
N MET A 18 -17.14 -9.04 -3.92
CA MET A 18 -16.14 -8.23 -4.59
C MET A 18 -15.01 -8.08 -3.59
N ARG A 19 -13.92 -8.82 -3.79
CA ARG A 19 -12.71 -8.67 -2.97
C ARG A 19 -12.38 -7.18 -3.01
N SER A 20 -12.38 -6.55 -1.82
CA SER A 20 -11.99 -5.16 -1.70
C SER A 20 -10.68 -4.97 -2.47
N PRO A 21 -10.55 -3.93 -3.32
CA PRO A 21 -9.33 -3.75 -4.08
C PRO A 21 -8.14 -3.75 -3.11
N ILE A 22 -7.10 -4.53 -3.36
CA ILE A 22 -5.93 -4.54 -2.49
C ILE A 22 -4.94 -3.56 -3.12
N ALA A 23 -4.55 -2.54 -2.36
CA ALA A 23 -3.42 -1.70 -2.72
C ALA A 23 -2.15 -2.35 -2.19
N PHE A 24 -0.99 -1.96 -2.71
CA PHE A 24 0.29 -2.52 -2.28
C PHE A 24 1.24 -1.39 -1.94
N ARG A 25 1.91 -1.48 -0.78
CA ARG A 25 3.07 -0.67 -0.43
C ARG A 25 4.31 -1.47 -0.75
N CYS A 26 5.15 -0.96 -1.62
CA CYS A 26 6.38 -1.58 -2.01
C CYS A 26 7.55 -0.71 -1.56
N GLU A 27 8.59 -1.33 -1.02
CA GLU A 27 9.72 -0.63 -0.40
C GLU A 27 11.03 -1.36 -0.67
N ALA A 28 12.08 -0.58 -0.91
CA ALA A 28 13.45 -1.05 -0.91
C ALA A 28 14.15 -0.39 0.28
N THR A 29 14.74 -1.19 1.15
CA THR A 29 15.43 -0.70 2.34
C THR A 29 16.84 -1.27 2.45
N ALA A 30 17.74 -0.50 3.04
CA ALA A 30 19.05 -0.96 3.47
C ALA A 30 19.10 -0.91 4.99
N HIS A 31 19.62 -1.96 5.60
CA HIS A 31 19.95 -2.01 7.01
C HIS A 31 21.45 -2.15 7.19
N ASP A 32 21.99 -1.54 8.23
CA ASP A 32 23.31 -1.96 8.71
C ASP A 32 23.25 -3.40 9.24
N LEU A 33 24.38 -4.09 9.30
CA LEU A 33 24.39 -5.48 9.78
C LEU A 33 23.98 -5.64 11.24
N SER A 34 24.10 -4.58 12.05
CA SER A 34 23.62 -4.57 13.43
C SER A 34 22.09 -4.50 13.54
N GLY A 35 21.41 -4.07 12.47
CA GLY A 35 19.96 -3.83 12.44
C GLY A 35 19.52 -2.55 13.16
N SER A 36 20.45 -1.73 13.63
CA SER A 36 20.18 -0.49 14.36
C SER A 36 19.66 0.64 13.48
N ARG A 37 20.03 0.64 12.20
CA ARG A 37 19.70 1.70 11.25
C ARG A 37 19.05 1.12 10.00
N GLU A 38 17.91 1.68 9.64
CA GLU A 38 17.23 1.40 8.37
C GLU A 38 17.20 2.67 7.52
N VAL A 39 17.54 2.54 6.24
CA VAL A 39 17.45 3.59 5.24
C VAL A 39 16.48 3.16 4.14
N LEU A 40 15.49 3.99 3.86
CA LEU A 40 14.54 3.79 2.77
C LEU A 40 15.17 4.24 1.45
N LEU A 41 15.37 3.30 0.52
CA LEU A 41 16.03 3.55 -0.76
C LEU A 41 15.04 3.90 -1.87
N ALA A 42 13.86 3.27 -1.86
CA ALA A 42 12.80 3.51 -2.81
C ALA A 42 11.44 3.08 -2.25
N THR A 43 10.38 3.73 -2.74
CA THR A 43 9.00 3.30 -2.46
C THR A 43 8.15 3.33 -3.71
N TYR A 44 7.09 2.52 -3.70
CA TYR A 44 6.06 2.53 -4.72
C TYR A 44 4.71 2.11 -4.15
N ARG A 45 3.63 2.67 -4.71
CA ARG A 45 2.26 2.26 -4.40
C ARG A 45 1.65 1.55 -5.59
N GLY A 46 1.51 0.23 -5.48
CA GLY A 46 0.86 -0.60 -6.48
C GLY A 46 -0.65 -0.63 -6.33
N ARG A 47 -1.38 -0.55 -7.45
CA ARG A 47 -2.85 -0.73 -7.48
C ARG A 47 -3.28 -2.16 -7.83
N SER A 48 -2.31 -3.04 -8.06
CA SER A 48 -2.55 -4.45 -8.37
C SER A 48 -1.32 -5.30 -8.01
N PRO A 49 -1.50 -6.62 -7.82
CA PRO A 49 -0.38 -7.54 -7.59
C PRO A 49 0.67 -7.50 -8.70
N ARG A 50 0.22 -7.40 -9.96
CA ARG A 50 1.09 -7.34 -11.15
C ARG A 50 1.98 -6.10 -11.15
N LEU A 51 1.44 -4.94 -10.81
CA LEU A 51 2.23 -3.71 -10.74
C LEU A 51 3.25 -3.76 -9.59
N ALA A 52 2.85 -4.32 -8.45
CA ALA A 52 3.76 -4.48 -7.32
C ALA A 52 4.91 -5.47 -7.63
N ALA A 53 4.62 -6.62 -8.25
CA ALA A 53 5.63 -7.58 -8.68
C ALA A 53 6.57 -7.00 -9.75
N ARG A 54 6.02 -6.27 -10.74
CA ARG A 54 6.83 -5.59 -11.76
C ARG A 54 7.74 -4.54 -11.16
N TRP A 55 7.25 -3.78 -10.18
CA TRP A 55 8.08 -2.83 -9.45
C TRP A 55 9.23 -3.55 -8.71
N LEU A 56 8.96 -4.66 -8.01
CA LEU A 56 10.00 -5.46 -7.35
C LEU A 56 11.10 -5.90 -8.33
N ARG A 57 10.72 -6.44 -9.50
CA ARG A 57 11.65 -6.88 -10.54
C ARG A 57 12.51 -5.72 -11.05
N ALA A 58 11.88 -4.58 -11.33
CA ALA A 58 12.59 -3.39 -11.78
C ALA A 58 13.56 -2.85 -10.72
N GLU A 59 13.14 -2.82 -9.45
CA GLU A 59 13.97 -2.32 -8.35
C GLU A 59 15.11 -3.30 -8.02
N ALA A 60 14.91 -4.60 -8.14
CA ALA A 60 15.98 -5.59 -8.02
C ALA A 60 17.07 -5.37 -9.07
N HIS A 61 16.70 -5.17 -10.33
CA HIS A 61 17.67 -4.81 -11.37
C HIS A 61 18.34 -3.46 -11.11
N ARG A 62 17.61 -2.46 -10.59
CA ARG A 62 18.17 -1.15 -10.25
C ARG A 62 19.21 -1.27 -9.16
N LEU A 63 18.88 -1.93 -8.05
CA LEU A 63 19.81 -2.16 -6.94
C LEU A 63 21.02 -2.98 -7.40
N ALA A 64 20.83 -4.03 -8.21
CA ALA A 64 21.96 -4.81 -8.72
C ALA A 64 22.96 -3.97 -9.53
N ARG A 65 22.48 -3.00 -10.32
CA ARG A 65 23.36 -2.06 -11.05
C ARG A 65 24.06 -1.07 -10.13
N LEU A 66 23.41 -0.65 -9.04
CA LEU A 66 24.01 0.28 -8.07
C LEU A 66 25.05 -0.41 -7.18
N LEU A 67 24.83 -1.69 -6.84
CA LEU A 67 25.75 -2.49 -6.02
C LEU A 67 26.94 -3.04 -6.80
N SER A 68 26.83 -3.10 -8.12
CA SER A 68 27.90 -3.56 -9.01
C SER A 68 28.00 -2.63 -10.20
N PRO A 69 28.47 -1.39 -9.95
CA PRO A 69 28.67 -0.41 -11.01
C PRO A 69 29.88 -0.77 -11.86
N ALA A 70 29.91 -0.25 -13.09
CA ALA A 70 31.09 -0.37 -13.93
C ALA A 70 32.28 0.37 -13.27
N PRO A 71 33.52 -0.15 -13.37
CA PRO A 71 34.69 0.50 -12.76
C PRO A 71 34.95 1.92 -13.28
N ASP A 72 34.49 2.24 -14.48
CA ASP A 72 34.59 3.55 -15.13
C ASP A 72 33.41 4.48 -14.81
N ALA A 73 32.49 4.07 -13.92
CA ALA A 73 31.37 4.91 -13.51
C ALA A 73 31.88 6.25 -12.95
N LEU A 74 31.28 7.36 -13.39
CA LEU A 74 31.74 8.72 -13.06
C LEU A 74 31.90 8.98 -11.56
N PHE A 75 31.04 8.39 -10.72
CA PHE A 75 31.09 8.55 -9.27
C PHE A 75 32.19 7.71 -8.59
N LEU A 76 32.84 6.81 -9.32
CA LEU A 76 33.98 6.00 -8.87
C LEU A 76 35.32 6.47 -9.41
N ARG A 77 35.36 7.49 -10.29
CA ARG A 77 36.58 7.84 -11.05
C ARG A 77 37.82 8.08 -10.17
N ASP A 78 37.62 8.61 -8.96
CA ASP A 78 38.68 8.97 -8.01
C ASP A 78 38.70 8.02 -6.80
N ALA A 79 37.86 6.97 -6.79
CA ALA A 79 37.77 6.03 -5.68
C ALA A 79 38.89 4.98 -5.77
N PRO A 80 39.54 4.61 -4.64
CA PRO A 80 40.48 3.49 -4.63
C PRO A 80 39.70 2.19 -4.82
N LEU A 81 39.74 1.62 -6.03
CA LEU A 81 39.09 0.35 -6.35
C LEU A 81 40.07 -0.80 -6.15
N THR A 82 39.62 -1.85 -5.45
CA THR A 82 40.35 -3.12 -5.32
C THR A 82 39.51 -4.25 -5.88
N ALA A 83 40.14 -5.21 -6.56
CA ALA A 83 39.45 -6.41 -7.02
C ALA A 83 38.89 -7.19 -5.82
N ALA A 84 37.59 -7.48 -5.84
CA ALA A 84 36.97 -8.32 -4.83
C ALA A 84 37.46 -9.77 -4.95
N GLY A 85 37.78 -10.40 -3.82
CA GLY A 85 38.10 -11.82 -3.74
C GLY A 85 36.90 -12.73 -4.07
N PRO A 86 37.13 -14.04 -4.27
CA PRO A 86 36.08 -14.98 -4.64
C PRO A 86 35.01 -15.17 -3.56
N ASP A 87 35.37 -15.01 -2.28
CA ASP A 87 34.48 -15.23 -1.13
C ASP A 87 33.65 -14.00 -0.73
N VAL A 88 33.83 -12.89 -1.44
CA VAL A 88 33.09 -11.64 -1.15
C VAL A 88 31.62 -11.83 -1.56
N PRO A 89 30.65 -11.51 -0.67
CA PRO A 89 29.23 -11.55 -1.01
C PRO A 89 28.92 -10.80 -2.31
N ARG A 90 28.10 -11.39 -3.17
CA ARG A 90 27.65 -10.82 -4.45
C ARG A 90 26.14 -10.54 -4.41
N PRO A 91 25.68 -9.54 -3.62
CA PRO A 91 24.26 -9.22 -3.52
C PRO A 91 23.67 -8.79 -4.86
N ASP A 92 24.47 -8.17 -5.73
CA ASP A 92 24.10 -7.82 -7.10
C ASP A 92 23.73 -9.04 -7.94
N ALA A 93 24.52 -10.12 -7.86
CA ALA A 93 24.26 -11.35 -8.60
C ALA A 93 22.99 -12.04 -8.10
N ALA A 94 22.77 -12.09 -6.79
CA ALA A 94 21.55 -12.64 -6.21
C ALA A 94 20.29 -11.84 -6.63
N LEU A 95 20.39 -10.51 -6.65
CA LEU A 95 19.32 -9.63 -7.15
C LEU A 95 19.02 -9.86 -8.63
N ARG A 96 20.05 -9.96 -9.49
CA ARG A 96 19.86 -10.27 -10.92
C ARG A 96 19.24 -11.65 -11.12
N ALA A 97 19.77 -12.67 -10.44
CA ALA A 97 19.26 -14.03 -10.52
C ALA A 97 17.77 -14.11 -10.16
N TRP A 98 17.36 -13.47 -9.05
CA TRP A 98 15.93 -13.40 -8.70
C TRP A 98 15.11 -12.62 -9.73
N ALA A 99 15.64 -11.51 -10.23
CA ALA A 99 14.95 -10.67 -11.21
C ALA A 99 14.85 -11.32 -12.59
N GLU A 100 15.72 -12.27 -12.94
CA GLU A 100 15.73 -12.99 -14.22
C GLU A 100 14.95 -14.31 -14.13
N ASP A 101 14.71 -14.82 -12.93
CA ASP A 101 13.91 -16.03 -12.69
C ASP A 101 12.40 -15.75 -12.83
N ASP A 102 11.83 -16.13 -13.97
CA ASP A 102 10.40 -16.02 -14.24
C ASP A 102 9.55 -16.89 -13.29
N ARG A 103 10.06 -18.01 -12.78
CA ARG A 103 9.34 -18.84 -11.80
C ARG A 103 9.26 -18.15 -10.45
N ALA A 104 10.34 -17.52 -10.00
CA ALA A 104 10.34 -16.69 -8.80
C ALA A 104 9.36 -15.53 -8.94
N TYR A 105 9.37 -14.85 -10.10
CA TYR A 105 8.43 -13.76 -10.39
C TYR A 105 6.96 -14.23 -10.36
N GLU A 106 6.63 -15.35 -11.02
CA GLU A 106 5.30 -15.96 -11.00
C GLU A 106 4.85 -16.36 -9.60
N HIS A 107 5.77 -16.90 -8.80
CA HIS A 107 5.51 -17.24 -7.41
C HIS A 107 5.17 -15.99 -6.59
N THR A 108 5.98 -14.93 -6.69
CA THR A 108 5.70 -13.64 -6.04
C THR A 108 4.35 -13.08 -6.47
N LEU A 109 4.05 -13.09 -7.77
CA LEU A 109 2.78 -12.60 -8.28
C LEU A 109 1.58 -13.36 -7.68
N ARG A 110 1.65 -14.70 -7.62
CA ARG A 110 0.61 -15.52 -7.00
C ARG A 110 0.46 -15.22 -5.51
N SER A 111 1.56 -15.11 -4.78
CA SER A 111 1.56 -14.75 -3.36
C SER A 111 0.87 -13.39 -3.12
N LEU A 112 1.24 -12.36 -3.88
CA LEU A 112 0.62 -11.04 -3.80
C LEU A 112 -0.87 -11.06 -4.18
N ALA A 113 -1.26 -11.85 -5.18
CA ALA A 113 -2.66 -12.01 -5.58
C ALA A 113 -3.53 -12.69 -4.50
N THR A 114 -2.92 -13.51 -3.65
CA THR A 114 -3.58 -14.08 -2.46
C THR A 114 -3.57 -13.15 -1.25
N GLY A 115 -3.03 -11.93 -1.37
CA GLY A 115 -2.95 -10.97 -0.28
C GLY A 115 -1.87 -11.29 0.75
N ARG A 116 -0.83 -12.04 0.37
CA ARG A 116 0.34 -12.29 1.22
C ARG A 116 1.42 -11.24 0.96
N ALA A 117 2.16 -10.88 2.00
CA ALA A 117 3.36 -10.06 1.86
C ALA A 117 4.48 -10.87 1.18
N PHE A 118 5.41 -10.14 0.56
CA PHE A 118 6.63 -10.71 -0.01
C PHE A 118 7.84 -9.92 0.48
N ILE A 119 8.90 -10.61 0.88
CA ILE A 119 10.16 -10.02 1.29
C ILE A 119 11.29 -10.82 0.64
N PHE A 120 12.15 -10.15 -0.10
CA PHE A 120 13.39 -10.69 -0.62
C PHE A 120 14.55 -9.91 -0.02
N THR A 121 15.57 -10.61 0.47
CA THR A 121 16.67 -10.00 1.20
C THR A 121 17.99 -10.55 0.71
N VAL A 122 18.95 -9.66 0.47
CA VAL A 122 20.35 -9.99 0.16
C VAL A 122 21.25 -9.27 1.15
N THR A 123 22.41 -9.86 1.44
CA THR A 123 23.37 -9.30 2.40
C THR A 123 24.69 -9.06 1.68
N ASP A 124 25.23 -7.87 1.87
CA ASP A 124 26.57 -7.44 1.48
C ASP A 124 27.49 -7.50 2.71
N SER A 125 28.74 -7.07 2.54
CA SER A 125 29.78 -7.10 3.57
C SER A 125 29.47 -6.17 4.76
N ASP A 126 28.69 -5.11 4.55
CA ASP A 126 28.39 -4.08 5.56
C ASP A 126 26.90 -3.72 5.68
N ALA A 127 26.06 -4.19 4.75
CA ALA A 127 24.65 -3.85 4.69
C ALA A 127 23.76 -5.01 4.25
N ARG A 128 22.50 -4.98 4.67
CA ARG A 128 21.45 -5.90 4.22
C ARG A 128 20.40 -5.13 3.45
N TYR A 129 20.15 -5.53 2.22
CA TYR A 129 19.15 -4.93 1.34
C TYR A 129 17.88 -5.78 1.33
N SER A 130 16.73 -5.16 1.51
CA SER A 130 15.43 -5.81 1.47
C SER A 130 14.51 -5.17 0.43
N LEU A 131 13.90 -5.99 -0.41
CA LEU A 131 12.79 -5.63 -1.28
C LEU A 131 11.49 -6.20 -0.68
N ARG A 132 10.58 -5.32 -0.31
CA ARG A 132 9.40 -5.64 0.50
C ARG A 132 8.13 -5.20 -0.20
N VAL A 133 7.10 -6.03 -0.18
CA VAL A 133 5.76 -5.68 -0.63
C VAL A 133 4.74 -6.12 0.40
N TYR A 134 3.94 -5.14 0.82
CA TYR A 134 2.88 -5.30 1.79
C TYR A 134 1.52 -5.02 1.13
N PRO A 135 0.58 -5.98 1.16
CA PRO A 135 -0.79 -5.72 0.79
C PRO A 135 -1.43 -4.80 1.83
N LEU A 136 -2.05 -3.73 1.35
CA LEU A 136 -2.81 -2.76 2.12
C LEU A 136 -4.30 -3.04 1.88
N PRO A 137 -5.09 -3.25 2.95
CA PRO A 137 -6.54 -3.23 2.82
C PRO A 137 -6.96 -1.86 2.30
N THR A 138 -7.62 -1.78 1.14
CA THR A 138 -8.26 -0.50 0.80
C THR A 138 -9.50 -0.36 1.66
N ARG A 139 -9.60 0.75 2.38
CA ARG A 139 -10.90 1.15 2.91
C ARG A 139 -11.78 1.46 1.71
N ARG A 140 -12.90 0.76 1.60
CA ARG A 140 -14.00 1.23 0.75
C ARG A 140 -14.38 2.62 1.24
N PRO A 141 -14.48 3.65 0.37
CA PRO A 141 -15.08 4.91 0.76
C PRO A 141 -16.43 4.60 1.41
N ALA A 142 -16.68 5.15 2.60
CA ALA A 142 -18.00 5.03 3.20
C ALA A 142 -19.01 5.58 2.17
N PRO A 143 -20.15 4.89 1.94
CA PRO A 143 -21.20 5.49 1.13
C PRO A 143 -21.50 6.89 1.70
N PRO A 144 -21.85 7.88 0.86
CA PRO A 144 -22.24 9.20 1.35
C PRO A 144 -23.25 8.99 2.46
N GLN A 145 -22.93 9.42 3.68
CA GLN A 145 -23.90 9.32 4.75
C GLN A 145 -25.12 10.10 4.29
N ALA A 146 -26.28 9.42 4.23
CA ALA A 146 -27.53 10.11 3.97
C ALA A 146 -27.59 11.31 4.92
N PRO A 147 -27.93 12.52 4.43
CA PRO A 147 -27.97 13.70 5.28
C PRO A 147 -28.80 13.36 6.51
N VAL A 148 -28.21 13.57 7.69
CA VAL A 148 -28.87 13.37 8.97
C VAL A 148 -30.24 14.04 8.87
N PRO A 149 -31.36 13.32 9.05
CA PRO A 149 -32.67 13.94 8.95
C PRO A 149 -32.70 15.08 9.97
N ALA A 150 -32.93 16.29 9.47
CA ALA A 150 -33.06 17.46 10.31
C ALA A 150 -34.14 17.16 11.35
N ARG A 151 -33.75 17.03 12.62
CA ARG A 151 -34.72 17.05 13.72
C ARG A 151 -35.39 18.42 13.64
N CYS A 152 -36.61 18.47 13.12
CA CYS A 152 -37.46 19.64 13.26
C CYS A 152 -37.57 19.94 14.76
N PRO A 153 -37.18 21.14 15.22
CA PRO A 153 -37.41 21.51 16.61
C PRO A 153 -38.92 21.53 16.86
N PRO A 154 -39.40 21.00 18.00
CA PRO A 154 -40.81 21.08 18.34
C PRO A 154 -41.23 22.55 18.46
N HIS A 155 -42.31 22.91 17.78
CA HIS A 155 -42.95 24.20 17.89
C HIS A 155 -43.33 24.49 19.35
N SER A 156 -42.76 25.55 19.94
CA SER A 156 -43.25 26.11 21.19
C SER A 156 -44.62 26.76 20.94
N PRO A 157 -45.68 26.39 21.67
CA PRO A 157 -46.96 27.09 21.55
C PRO A 157 -46.84 28.50 22.14
N ALA A 158 -47.51 29.42 21.47
CA ALA A 158 -47.51 30.85 21.70
C ALA A 158 -47.76 31.23 23.17
N GLY A 159 -46.86 32.04 23.72
CA GLY A 159 -47.04 32.70 25.00
C GLY A 159 -48.14 33.75 24.93
N THR A 160 -49.20 33.56 25.70
CA THR A 160 -50.18 34.61 26.04
C THR A 160 -49.68 35.40 27.25
N GLY A 161 -48.70 36.27 27.01
CA GLY A 161 -48.16 37.21 28.01
C GLY A 161 -48.86 38.55 27.95
N ARG A 162 -49.75 38.80 28.92
CA ARG A 162 -50.60 40.00 29.06
C ARG A 162 -49.79 41.31 29.08
N HIS A 163 -50.32 42.31 28.38
CA HIS A 163 -49.98 43.73 28.52
C HIS A 163 -50.23 44.22 29.96
N ARG A 164 -49.20 44.77 30.61
CA ARG A 164 -49.34 45.87 31.59
C ARG A 164 -48.24 46.90 31.37
N ARG A 165 -48.66 48.10 30.99
CA ARG A 165 -47.98 49.39 31.15
C ARG A 165 -48.85 50.22 32.13
N PRO A 166 -48.42 51.39 32.65
CA PRO A 166 -47.08 51.95 32.76
C PRO A 166 -46.84 52.69 34.12
N ARG A 167 -45.71 53.41 34.18
CA ARG A 167 -45.40 54.64 34.93
C ARG A 167 -44.61 54.51 36.24
N GLY A 168 -43.48 55.21 36.25
CA GLY A 168 -43.20 56.17 37.32
C GLY A 168 -41.73 56.38 37.68
N ARG A 169 -41.20 57.55 37.26
CA ARG A 169 -40.25 58.46 37.95
C ARG A 169 -38.91 57.89 38.49
N ARG A 170 -37.79 58.38 37.92
CA ARG A 170 -36.88 59.41 38.48
C ARG A 170 -36.16 58.96 39.77
N THR A 171 -34.82 58.89 39.73
CA THR A 171 -33.94 59.94 40.30
C THR A 171 -32.47 59.70 39.95
N PHE A 172 -31.74 60.81 39.85
CA PHE A 172 -30.28 60.99 39.86
C PHE A 172 -29.58 60.13 40.93
N ARG A 173 -28.33 59.70 40.77
CA ARG A 173 -27.12 60.55 40.75
C ARG A 173 -25.92 59.76 40.23
#